data_AF-A0A166CDE0-F1
#
_entry.id   AF-A0A166CDE0-F1
#
_cell.length_a   1.000
_cell.length_b   1.000
_cell.length_c   1.000
_cell.angle_alpha   90.00
_cell.angle_beta   90.00
_cell.angle_gamma   90.00
#
_symmetry.space_group_name_H-M   'P 1'
#
loop_
_entity.id
_entity.type
_entity.pdbx_description
1 polymer ?
#
loop_
_entity_poly.entity_id
_entity_poly.type
_entity_poly.pdbx_seq_one_letter_code
_entity_poly.pdbx_strand_id
1 'polypeptide(L)'
;MGIEEEAIDEAINLGSGKDHKVIDMANRVNTLTGNEAGINYVARRDWDAKTKLLSSIDKAKDILGYSPKVSFDEGLERTHEWFCENWDNIQESTEF
;
A
#
# COMPACT_ATOMS: atom_id res chain seq x y z
N MET A 1 -17.38 18.98 -14.50
CA MET A 1 -16.19 18.33 -15.10
C MET A 1 -15.15 18.21 -14.00
N GLY A 2 -14.48 17.05 -13.89
CA GLY A 2 -13.45 16.79 -12.87
C GLY A 2 -12.03 16.90 -13.43
N ILE A 3 -11.77 17.94 -14.22
CA ILE A 3 -10.45 18.24 -14.78
C ILE A 3 -9.93 19.48 -14.04
N GLU A 4 -8.73 19.37 -13.47
CA GLU A 4 -7.97 20.51 -12.93
C GLU A 4 -6.92 20.91 -13.96
N GLU A 5 -7.02 22.10 -14.54
CA GLU A 5 -6.14 22.58 -15.63
C GLU A 5 -4.66 22.63 -15.19
N GLU A 6 -4.41 22.95 -13.92
CA GLU A 6 -3.06 22.98 -13.33
C GLU A 6 -2.39 21.60 -13.27
N ALA A 7 -3.15 20.52 -13.45
CA ALA A 7 -2.62 19.15 -13.46
C ALA A 7 -2.19 18.67 -14.86
N ILE A 8 -2.55 19.40 -15.93
CA ILE A 8 -2.21 19.00 -17.31
C ILE A 8 -0.69 19.03 -17.49
N ASP A 9 -0.14 17.95 -18.07
CA ASP A 9 1.28 17.73 -18.32
C ASP A 9 2.18 17.65 -17.05
N GLU A 10 1.60 17.58 -15.86
CA GLU A 10 2.34 17.49 -14.61
C GLU A 10 2.53 16.03 -14.15
N ALA A 11 3.77 15.67 -13.80
CA ALA A 11 4.03 14.47 -13.01
C ALA A 11 3.76 14.78 -11.52
N ILE A 12 2.80 14.07 -10.92
CA ILE A 12 2.34 14.31 -9.54
C ILE A 12 2.43 13.02 -8.73
N ASN A 13 3.10 13.08 -7.57
CA ASN A 13 3.17 11.95 -6.64
C ASN A 13 1.81 11.72 -5.97
N LEU A 14 1.24 10.53 -6.12
CA LEU A 14 0.10 10.07 -5.33
C LEU A 14 0.58 9.02 -4.33
N GLY A 15 0.66 9.41 -3.06
CA GLY A 15 1.09 8.52 -1.98
C GLY A 15 0.52 8.95 -0.64
N SER A 16 0.85 8.24 0.44
CA SER A 16 0.34 8.55 1.78
C SER A 16 1.10 9.68 2.48
N GLY A 17 2.28 10.07 1.99
CA GLY A 17 3.22 10.94 2.72
C GLY A 17 3.77 10.29 3.99
N LYS A 18 3.64 8.96 4.14
CA LYS A 18 4.08 8.18 5.32
C LYS A 18 4.76 6.90 4.87
N ASP A 19 5.84 6.51 5.53
CA ASP A 19 6.50 5.23 5.33
C ASP A 19 6.17 4.24 6.45
N HIS A 20 6.20 2.95 6.10
CA HIS A 20 5.98 1.83 7.02
C HIS A 20 7.10 0.82 6.84
N LYS A 21 7.54 0.18 7.93
CA LYS A 21 8.52 -0.91 7.82
C LYS A 21 7.81 -2.18 7.36
N VAL A 22 8.52 -2.97 6.54
CA VAL A 22 8.03 -4.28 6.07
C VAL A 22 7.66 -5.20 7.24
N ILE A 23 8.46 -5.17 8.32
CA ILE A 23 8.21 -5.98 9.52
C ILE A 23 6.90 -5.60 10.23
N ASP A 24 6.56 -4.31 10.29
CA ASP A 24 5.35 -3.85 10.96
C ASP A 24 4.10 -4.25 10.14
N MET A 25 4.18 -4.10 8.82
CA MET A 25 3.14 -4.58 7.89
C MET A 25 2.95 -6.10 7.99
N ALA A 26 4.03 -6.88 7.94
CA ALA A 26 3.95 -8.35 7.99
C ALA A 26 3.33 -8.84 9.31
N ASN A 27 3.70 -8.23 10.44
CA ASN A 27 3.06 -8.54 11.72
C ASN A 27 1.58 -8.14 11.74
N ARG A 28 1.20 -7.00 11.15
CA ARG A 28 -0.21 -6.60 11.06
C ARG A 28 -1.03 -7.58 10.22
N VAL A 29 -0.50 -8.05 9.10
CA VAL A 29 -1.15 -9.09 8.28
C VAL A 29 -1.32 -10.37 9.09
N ASN A 30 -0.27 -10.84 9.79
CA ASN A 30 -0.38 -12.03 10.64
C ASN A 30 -1.47 -11.89 11.71
N THR A 31 -1.58 -10.73 12.36
CA THR A 31 -2.64 -10.46 13.32
C THR A 31 -4.03 -10.51 12.69
N LEU A 32 -4.21 -9.89 11.52
CA LEU A 32 -5.51 -9.86 10.83
C LEU A 32 -5.97 -11.26 10.41
N THR A 33 -5.04 -12.09 9.93
CA THR A 33 -5.35 -13.43 9.43
C THR A 33 -5.29 -14.51 10.52
N GLY A 34 -4.91 -14.17 11.76
CA GLY A 34 -4.65 -15.15 12.82
C GLY A 34 -3.49 -16.11 12.51
N ASN A 35 -2.48 -15.67 11.74
CA ASN A 35 -1.36 -16.52 11.35
C ASN A 35 -0.32 -16.64 12.47
N GLU A 36 -0.12 -17.85 12.98
CA GLU A 36 0.84 -18.16 14.05
C GLU A 36 2.22 -18.62 13.53
N ALA A 37 2.40 -18.78 12.21
CA ALA A 37 3.66 -19.26 11.64
C ALA A 37 4.83 -18.26 11.73
N GLY A 38 4.55 -16.99 12.07
CA GLY A 38 5.55 -15.97 12.29
C GLY A 38 6.16 -15.41 10.99
N ILE A 39 7.42 -14.97 11.07
CA ILE A 39 8.13 -14.27 9.99
C ILE A 39 9.50 -14.92 9.79
N ASN A 40 9.81 -15.29 8.54
CA ASN A 40 11.13 -15.75 8.14
C ASN A 40 11.91 -14.63 7.44
N TYR A 41 13.19 -14.48 7.77
CA TYR A 41 14.06 -13.49 7.14
C TYR A 41 14.84 -14.13 6.00
N VAL A 42 14.79 -13.49 4.84
CA VAL A 42 15.48 -13.95 3.62
C VAL A 42 16.45 -12.89 3.12
N ALA A 43 17.39 -13.29 2.28
CA ALA A 43 18.31 -12.36 1.63
C ALA A 43 17.54 -11.35 0.78
N ARG A 44 18.03 -10.11 0.75
CA ARG A 44 17.47 -9.06 -0.10
C ARG A 44 17.65 -9.44 -1.58
N ARG A 45 16.65 -9.14 -2.40
CA ARG A 45 16.71 -9.24 -3.86
C ARG A 45 17.85 -8.36 -4.39
N ASP A 46 18.67 -8.89 -5.29
CA ASP A 46 19.85 -8.21 -5.84
C ASP A 46 19.53 -6.86 -6.51
N TRP A 47 18.36 -6.74 -7.14
CA TRP A 47 17.90 -5.54 -7.81
C TRP A 47 17.23 -4.50 -6.88
N ASP A 48 16.92 -4.86 -5.63
CA ASP A 48 16.19 -3.99 -4.70
C ASP A 48 17.13 -3.03 -3.95
N ALA A 49 17.64 -2.04 -4.68
CA ALA A 49 18.64 -1.11 -4.15
C ALA A 49 18.11 -0.16 -3.06
N LYS A 50 16.79 0.08 -2.98
CA LYS A 50 16.21 1.14 -2.14
C LYS A 50 15.59 0.56 -0.87
N THR A 51 16.10 0.99 0.28
CA THR A 51 15.64 0.50 1.59
C THR A 51 14.49 1.30 2.19
N LYS A 52 14.17 2.45 1.59
CA LYS A 52 13.12 3.36 2.03
C LYS A 52 12.58 4.12 0.83
N LEU A 53 11.26 4.20 0.74
CA LEU A 53 10.52 5.01 -0.21
C LEU A 53 9.50 5.83 0.57
N LEU A 54 9.56 7.15 0.42
CA LEU A 54 8.65 8.10 1.04
C LEU A 54 8.45 9.26 0.07
N SER A 55 7.23 9.43 -0.43
CA SER A 55 6.90 10.54 -1.33
C SER A 55 6.61 11.81 -0.54
N SER A 56 7.07 12.96 -1.05
CA SER A 56 6.36 14.22 -0.78
C SER A 56 5.09 14.24 -1.63
N ILE A 57 3.99 14.67 -1.01
CA ILE A 57 2.67 14.81 -1.62
C ILE A 57 2.21 16.26 -1.70
N ASP A 58 3.13 17.21 -1.46
CA ASP A 58 2.80 18.64 -1.40
C ASP A 58 2.23 19.14 -2.73
N LYS A 59 2.86 18.75 -3.85
CA LYS A 59 2.35 19.07 -5.20
C LYS A 59 0.94 18.54 -5.45
N ALA A 60 0.64 17.33 -4.98
CA ALA A 60 -0.70 16.76 -5.13
C ALA A 60 -1.72 17.50 -4.25
N LYS A 61 -1.32 17.91 -3.04
CA LYS A 61 -2.16 18.70 -2.15
C LYS A 61 -2.44 20.08 -2.75
N ASP A 62 -1.43 20.73 -3.31
CA ASP A 62 -1.54 22.09 -3.84
C ASP A 62 -2.36 22.14 -5.14
N ILE A 63 -2.09 21.24 -6.08
CA ILE A 63 -2.75 21.23 -7.40
C ILE A 63 -4.11 20.54 -7.37
N LEU A 64 -4.24 19.42 -6.65
CA LEU A 64 -5.43 18.55 -6.70
C LEU A 64 -6.29 18.62 -5.44
N GLY A 65 -5.88 19.39 -4.41
CA GLY A 65 -6.49 19.29 -3.09
C GLY A 65 -6.33 17.90 -2.46
N TYR A 66 -5.37 17.10 -2.94
CA TYR A 66 -5.23 15.70 -2.55
C TYR A 66 -4.87 15.56 -1.06
N SER A 67 -5.62 14.71 -0.38
CA SER A 67 -5.36 14.31 1.00
C SER A 67 -5.74 12.84 1.17
N PRO A 68 -4.77 11.95 1.52
CA PRO A 68 -5.07 10.55 1.80
C PRO A 68 -6.10 10.43 2.93
N LYS A 69 -7.23 9.78 2.65
CA LYS A 69 -8.34 9.63 3.61
C LYS A 69 -8.32 8.33 4.39
N VAL A 70 -7.65 7.31 3.86
CA VAL A 70 -7.59 5.97 4.44
C VAL A 70 -6.21 5.78 5.06
N SER A 71 -6.18 5.38 6.32
CA SER A 71 -4.91 5.04 6.99
C SER A 71 -4.35 3.71 6.48
N PHE A 72 -3.07 3.44 6.72
CA PHE A 72 -2.47 2.16 6.32
C PHE A 72 -3.19 0.96 6.96
N ASP A 73 -3.51 1.09 8.25
CA ASP A 73 -4.19 0.09 9.05
C ASP A 73 -5.60 -0.21 8.54
N GLU A 74 -6.38 0.84 8.30
CA GLU A 74 -7.72 0.74 7.72
C GLU A 74 -7.68 0.14 6.31
N GLY A 75 -6.68 0.51 5.50
CA GLY A 75 -6.47 -0.07 4.18
C GLY A 75 -6.18 -1.57 4.22
N LEU A 76 -5.35 -2.01 5.17
CA LEU A 76 -5.08 -3.44 5.40
C LEU A 76 -6.33 -4.20 5.85
N GLU A 77 -7.13 -3.62 6.75
CA GLU A 77 -8.38 -4.23 7.22
C GLU A 77 -9.39 -4.41 6.07
N ARG A 78 -9.61 -3.39 5.25
CA ARG A 78 -10.47 -3.47 4.05
C ARG A 78 -9.94 -4.47 3.04
N THR A 79 -8.62 -4.55 2.86
CA THR A 79 -8.01 -5.51 1.96
C THR A 79 -8.23 -6.93 2.48
N HIS A 80 -8.01 -7.17 3.77
CA HIS A 80 -8.27 -8.46 4.40
C HIS A 80 -9.74 -8.88 4.27
N GLU A 81 -10.68 -7.97 4.51
CA GLU A 81 -12.11 -8.21 4.31
C GLU A 81 -12.40 -8.67 2.88
N TRP A 82 -11.86 -7.98 1.88
CA TRP A 82 -11.99 -8.39 0.47
C TRP A 82 -11.41 -9.79 0.20
N PHE A 83 -10.26 -10.13 0.80
CA PHE A 83 -9.69 -11.49 0.70
C PHE A 83 -10.63 -12.55 1.28
N CYS A 84 -11.25 -12.28 2.43
CA CYS A 84 -12.21 -13.18 3.07
C CYS A 84 -13.47 -13.36 2.22
N GLU A 85 -13.99 -12.28 1.63
CA GLU A 85 -15.20 -12.30 0.79
C GLU A 85 -14.98 -13.02 -0.56
N ASN A 86 -13.75 -13.03 -1.07
CA ASN A 86 -13.42 -13.53 -2.41
C ASN A 86 -12.48 -14.74 -2.40
N TRP A 87 -12.37 -15.42 -1.25
CA TRP A 87 -11.33 -16.44 -1.02
C TRP A 87 -11.32 -17.53 -2.08
N ASP A 88 -12.47 -18.13 -2.41
CA ASP A 88 -12.57 -19.21 -3.39
C ASP A 88 -12.09 -18.76 -4.78
N ASN A 89 -12.51 -17.57 -5.22
CA ASN A 89 -12.08 -16.99 -6.49
C ASN A 89 -10.57 -16.73 -6.52
N ILE A 90 -10.00 -16.26 -5.41
CA ILE A 90 -8.55 -16.05 -5.27
C ILE A 90 -7.82 -17.39 -5.38
N GLN A 91 -8.31 -18.44 -4.71
CA GLN A 91 -7.69 -19.77 -4.78
C GLN A 91 -7.65 -20.32 -6.21
N GLU A 92 -8.72 -20.12 -6.99
CA GLU A 92 -8.76 -20.54 -8.40
C GLU A 92 -7.88 -19.68 -9.32
N SER A 93 -7.67 -18.41 -8.98
CA SER A 93 -7.00 -17.43 -9.84
C SER A 93 -5.52 -17.20 -9.51
N THR A 94 -5.00 -17.75 -8.42
CA THR A 94 -3.63 -17.45 -7.98
C THR A 94 -2.59 -18.18 -8.82
N GLU A 95 -1.59 -17.45 -9.31
CA GLU A 95 -0.43 -17.97 -10.03
C GLU A 95 0.84 -17.79 -9.19
N PHE A 96 1.56 -18.89 -8.90
CA PHE A 96 2.77 -18.92 -8.07
C PHE A 96 4.04 -19.14 -8.88
#